data_AF-A0AAQ3W6Z3-F1
#
_entry.id   AF-A0AAQ3W6Z3-F1
#
_cell.length_a   1.000
_cell.length_b   1.000
_cell.length_c   1.000
_cell.angle_alpha   90.00
_cell.angle_beta   90.00
_cell.angle_gamma   90.00
#
_symmetry.space_group_name_H-M   'P 1'
#
loop_
_entity.id
_entity.type
_entity.pdbx_description
1 polymer ?
#
loop_
_entity_poly.entity_id
_entity_poly.type
_entity_poly.pdbx_seq_one_letter_code
_entity_poly.pdbx_strand_id
1 'polypeptide(L)'
;MKNIRNMDVEWGYEGELGPEHWHTLCDWFSTGAKYPYQSPINLSKNLINGDSTNREIDFFYKTEEFTEKEFKNTFHFIPPNTESYVVFEDEKYYLTDIHFHTPSEHTFDGEHAPLEFHLVHMNNSGDNLVVGCLFTITKDDNRFSKNQTTLEWNSETHQQWFNPSIFLPEQKSHFHYLGSLTTPPTKGPVHWFVFDSIQKMDQDFFERIDEGMLPFNNRPVQALNGRKIYFSE
;
A
#
# COMPACT_ATOMS: atom_id res chain seq x y z
N MET A 1 -35.00 11.35 -3.86
CA MET A 1 -33.61 11.20 -3.40
C MET A 1 -32.97 10.15 -4.30
N LYS A 2 -31.88 10.46 -5.02
CA LYS A 2 -31.19 9.45 -5.84
C LYS A 2 -30.62 8.40 -4.88
N ASN A 3 -30.90 7.12 -5.11
CA ASN A 3 -30.22 6.03 -4.41
C ASN A 3 -28.76 6.03 -4.87
N ILE A 4 -27.91 6.74 -4.13
CA ILE A 4 -26.46 6.69 -4.30
C ILE A 4 -26.04 5.25 -3.96
N ARG A 5 -25.37 4.55 -4.87
CA ARG A 5 -24.80 3.24 -4.54
C ARG A 5 -23.67 3.48 -3.54
N ASN A 6 -23.47 2.60 -2.57
CA ASN A 6 -22.43 2.77 -1.54
C ASN A 6 -21.03 3.05 -2.11
N MET A 7 -20.75 2.63 -3.36
CA MET A 7 -19.48 2.85 -4.05
C MET A 7 -19.31 4.25 -4.66
N ASP A 8 -20.40 5.02 -4.77
CA ASP A 8 -20.43 6.39 -5.30
C ASP A 8 -20.38 7.45 -4.17
N VAL A 9 -20.26 7.02 -2.92
CA VAL A 9 -20.21 7.91 -1.76
C VAL A 9 -18.86 8.63 -1.74
N GLU A 10 -18.90 9.95 -1.73
CA GLU A 10 -17.72 10.79 -1.70
C GLU A 10 -17.01 10.70 -0.35
N TRP A 11 -15.68 10.70 -0.38
CA TRP A 11 -14.79 10.65 0.77
C TRP A 11 -13.44 11.24 0.34
N GLY A 12 -12.67 11.74 1.30
CA GLY A 12 -11.35 12.32 1.11
C GLY A 12 -10.53 12.26 2.39
N TYR A 13 -9.54 13.14 2.53
CA TYR A 13 -8.61 13.13 3.67
C TYR A 13 -8.77 14.31 4.64
N GLU A 14 -9.76 15.19 4.40
CA GLU A 14 -9.96 16.40 5.20
C GLU A 14 -11.44 16.70 5.49
N GLY A 15 -11.68 17.49 6.54
CA GLY A 15 -13.00 17.97 6.93
C GLY A 15 -14.00 16.84 7.20
N GLU A 16 -15.28 17.09 6.89
CA GLU A 16 -16.38 16.14 7.10
C GLU A 16 -16.27 14.87 6.23
N LEU A 17 -15.37 14.86 5.24
CA LEU A 17 -15.10 13.72 4.37
C LEU A 17 -13.82 12.97 4.77
N GLY A 18 -13.14 13.42 5.82
CA GLY A 18 -11.85 12.88 6.28
C GLY A 18 -11.95 11.54 7.01
N PRO A 19 -10.79 10.94 7.35
CA PRO A 19 -10.70 9.58 7.91
C PRO A 19 -11.50 9.36 9.19
N GLU A 20 -11.59 10.38 10.03
CA GLU A 20 -12.37 10.39 11.28
C GLU A 20 -13.87 10.17 11.02
N HIS A 21 -14.36 10.57 9.85
CA HIS A 21 -15.77 10.60 9.49
C HIS A 21 -16.17 9.49 8.51
N TRP A 22 -15.22 8.81 7.86
CA TRP A 22 -15.52 7.79 6.82
C TRP A 22 -16.59 6.78 7.23
N HIS A 23 -16.52 6.27 8.46
CA HIS A 23 -17.46 5.28 8.98
C HIS A 23 -18.91 5.80 9.12
N THR A 24 -19.14 7.11 9.06
CA THR A 24 -20.46 7.75 9.14
C THR A 24 -21.05 8.08 7.77
N LEU A 25 -20.24 8.04 6.70
CA LEU A 25 -20.66 8.50 5.38
C LEU A 25 -21.66 7.54 4.70
N CYS A 26 -21.56 6.24 4.99
CA CYS A 26 -22.56 5.26 4.58
C CYS A 26 -22.47 3.94 5.38
N ASP A 27 -23.52 3.12 5.29
CA ASP A 27 -23.60 1.82 5.97
C ASP A 27 -22.47 0.85 5.58
N TRP A 28 -21.99 0.93 4.33
CA TRP A 28 -20.92 0.06 3.85
C TRP A 28 -19.57 0.39 4.49
N PHE A 29 -19.24 1.69 4.59
CA PHE A 29 -18.03 2.15 5.28
C PHE A 29 -18.13 1.87 6.78
N SER A 30 -19.31 2.11 7.38
CA SER A 30 -19.59 1.76 8.77
C SER A 30 -19.37 0.28 9.05
N THR A 31 -19.76 -0.59 8.11
CA THR A 31 -19.59 -2.05 8.26
C THR A 31 -18.12 -2.45 8.24
N GLY A 32 -17.32 -1.92 7.31
CA GLY A 32 -15.88 -2.24 7.27
C GLY A 32 -15.12 -1.67 8.46
N ALA A 33 -15.46 -0.47 8.93
CA ALA A 33 -14.84 0.18 10.09
C ALA A 33 -15.05 -0.58 11.42
N LYS A 34 -16.03 -1.51 11.48
CA LYS A 34 -16.23 -2.40 12.65
C LYS A 34 -15.18 -3.50 12.77
N TYR A 35 -14.40 -3.76 11.72
CA TYR A 35 -13.34 -4.75 11.80
C TYR A 35 -12.28 -4.30 12.81
N PRO A 36 -11.94 -5.08 13.85
CA PRO A 36 -11.20 -4.59 15.02
C PRO A 36 -9.72 -4.30 14.75
N TYR A 37 -9.12 -4.89 13.70
CA TYR A 37 -7.71 -4.71 13.38
C TYR A 37 -7.54 -3.76 12.20
N GLN A 38 -7.94 -2.50 12.38
CA GLN A 38 -7.81 -1.48 11.34
C GLN A 38 -6.34 -1.14 11.03
N SER A 39 -6.05 -0.74 9.80
CA SER A 39 -4.74 -0.27 9.33
C SER A 39 -4.81 1.22 8.94
N PRO A 40 -3.68 1.96 8.93
CA PRO A 40 -2.32 1.53 9.25
C PRO A 40 -2.06 1.44 10.75
N ILE A 41 -0.86 1.00 11.15
CA ILE A 41 -0.43 0.96 12.55
C ILE A 41 0.99 1.48 12.72
N ASN A 42 1.36 1.79 13.96
CA ASN A 42 2.76 1.96 14.32
C ASN A 42 3.46 0.60 14.42
N LEU A 43 4.62 0.50 13.77
CA LEU A 43 5.50 -0.65 13.78
C LEU A 43 6.76 -0.34 14.60
N SER A 44 7.13 -1.29 15.46
CA SER A 44 8.32 -1.18 16.31
C SER A 44 8.73 -2.58 16.75
N LYS A 45 10.05 -2.81 16.88
CA LYS A 45 10.56 -4.10 17.39
C LYS A 45 10.06 -4.41 18.81
N ASN A 46 9.75 -3.38 19.61
CA ASN A 46 9.21 -3.54 20.96
C ASN A 46 7.72 -3.94 20.99
N LEU A 47 7.01 -3.87 19.85
CA LEU A 47 5.60 -4.23 19.73
C LEU A 47 5.40 -5.65 19.17
N ILE A 48 6.49 -6.36 18.84
CA ILE A 48 6.45 -7.74 18.37
C ILE A 48 5.96 -8.64 19.50
N ASN A 49 4.87 -9.35 19.22
CA ASN A 49 4.21 -10.28 20.15
C ASN A 49 3.68 -11.54 19.44
N GLY A 50 4.00 -11.69 18.16
CA GLY A 50 3.83 -12.93 17.41
C GLY A 50 4.92 -13.94 17.75
N ASP A 51 4.60 -15.23 17.62
CA ASP A 51 5.57 -16.30 17.81
C ASP A 51 6.66 -16.23 16.74
N SER A 52 7.87 -16.74 17.02
CA SER A 52 9.03 -16.68 16.10
C SER A 52 8.89 -17.55 14.84
N THR A 53 7.68 -17.91 14.44
CA THR A 53 7.41 -18.55 13.17
C THR A 53 7.73 -17.55 12.07
N ASN A 54 8.72 -17.86 11.25
CA ASN A 54 9.07 -17.04 10.11
C ASN A 54 7.83 -16.88 9.21
N ARG A 55 7.38 -15.65 9.01
CA ARG A 55 6.24 -15.33 8.13
C ARG A 55 6.81 -15.01 6.76
N GLU A 56 7.45 -15.99 6.13
CA GLU A 56 8.07 -15.79 4.81
C GLU A 56 7.02 -15.53 3.73
N ILE A 57 7.38 -14.69 2.78
CA ILE A 57 6.57 -14.36 1.60
C ILE A 57 7.48 -14.42 0.37
N ASP A 58 7.05 -15.20 -0.61
CA ASP A 58 7.80 -15.38 -1.86
C ASP A 58 7.25 -14.48 -2.95
N PHE A 59 8.14 -13.87 -3.73
CA PHE A 59 7.79 -12.91 -4.78
C PHE A 59 8.04 -13.50 -6.17
N PHE A 60 7.00 -13.52 -7.00
CA PHE A 60 7.04 -13.98 -8.38
C PHE A 60 6.64 -12.83 -9.31
N TYR A 61 7.47 -11.79 -9.31
CA TYR A 61 7.25 -10.59 -10.12
C TYR A 61 8.02 -10.65 -11.43
N LYS A 62 7.38 -10.19 -12.50
CA LYS A 62 8.00 -10.03 -13.81
C LYS A 62 7.66 -8.67 -14.39
N THR A 63 8.37 -8.28 -15.45
CA THR A 63 7.96 -7.11 -16.23
C THR A 63 6.60 -7.38 -16.85
N GLU A 64 5.65 -6.50 -16.58
CA GLU A 64 4.30 -6.53 -17.15
C GLU A 64 3.81 -5.11 -17.44
N GLU A 65 2.68 -5.02 -18.14
CA GLU A 65 1.98 -3.77 -18.43
C GLU A 65 1.23 -3.27 -17.20
N PHE A 66 1.20 -1.95 -17.02
CA PHE A 66 0.35 -1.25 -16.07
C PHE A 66 -0.38 -0.11 -16.78
N THR A 67 -1.68 0.00 -16.53
CA THR A 67 -2.43 1.21 -16.86
C THR A 67 -2.45 2.15 -15.67
N GLU A 68 -2.14 3.41 -15.91
CA GLU A 68 -2.18 4.45 -14.90
C GLU A 68 -3.59 5.00 -14.74
N LYS A 69 -4.04 5.10 -13.48
CA LYS A 69 -5.34 5.68 -13.16
C LYS A 69 -5.24 6.56 -11.92
N GLU A 70 -5.64 7.80 -12.07
CA GLU A 70 -5.85 8.69 -10.94
C GLU A 70 -7.10 8.26 -10.15
N PHE A 71 -6.96 8.10 -8.84
CA PHE A 71 -8.09 7.86 -7.95
C PHE A 71 -7.81 8.42 -6.55
N LYS A 72 -8.70 9.27 -6.05
CA LYS A 72 -8.75 9.68 -4.63
C LYS A 72 -7.42 10.22 -4.09
N ASN A 73 -6.80 11.12 -4.84
CA ASN A 73 -5.50 11.72 -4.51
C ASN A 73 -4.44 10.63 -4.37
N THR A 74 -4.33 9.73 -5.34
CA THR A 74 -3.13 8.94 -5.60
C THR A 74 -3.22 8.39 -7.03
N PHE A 75 -2.08 8.04 -7.60
CA PHE A 75 -2.04 7.28 -8.84
C PHE A 75 -1.94 5.79 -8.56
N HIS A 76 -2.73 5.06 -9.33
CA HIS A 76 -2.79 3.61 -9.31
C HIS A 76 -2.19 3.04 -10.58
N PHE A 77 -1.24 2.13 -10.43
CA PHE A 77 -0.74 1.27 -11.49
C PHE A 77 -1.52 -0.05 -11.46
N ILE A 78 -2.44 -0.21 -12.40
CA ILE A 78 -3.30 -1.40 -12.50
C ILE A 78 -2.74 -2.34 -13.58
N PRO A 79 -2.28 -3.56 -13.23
CA PRO A 79 -1.88 -4.54 -14.22
C PRO A 79 -3.13 -5.17 -14.87
N PRO A 80 -3.41 -4.95 -16.16
CA PRO A 80 -4.62 -5.46 -16.80
C PRO A 80 -4.64 -7.00 -16.90
N ASN A 81 -3.46 -7.63 -16.91
CA ASN A 81 -3.30 -9.08 -17.03
C ASN A 81 -2.97 -9.77 -15.70
N THR A 82 -2.71 -9.01 -14.62
CA THR A 82 -2.44 -9.51 -13.26
C THR A 82 -1.44 -10.68 -13.22
N GLU A 83 -0.27 -10.52 -13.85
CA GLU A 83 0.62 -11.64 -14.09
C GLU A 83 1.63 -11.88 -12.95
N SER A 84 2.02 -10.83 -12.23
CA SER A 84 2.84 -10.92 -11.02
C SER A 84 2.02 -11.37 -9.82
N TYR A 85 2.65 -12.12 -8.92
CA TYR A 85 2.00 -12.60 -7.70
C TYR A 85 3.00 -12.82 -6.56
N VAL A 86 2.46 -12.98 -5.36
CA VAL A 86 3.19 -13.46 -4.19
C VAL A 86 2.62 -14.80 -3.73
N VAL A 87 3.43 -15.57 -3.01
CA VAL A 87 2.99 -16.78 -2.31
C VAL A 87 3.18 -16.59 -0.81
N PHE A 88 2.11 -16.84 -0.05
CA PHE A 88 2.12 -16.84 1.41
C PHE A 88 1.26 -17.99 1.91
N GLU A 89 1.80 -18.80 2.84
CA GLU A 89 1.13 -20.00 3.36
C GLU A 89 0.58 -20.93 2.25
N ASP A 90 1.41 -21.20 1.23
CA ASP A 90 1.08 -22.02 0.05
C ASP A 90 -0.04 -21.47 -0.85
N GLU A 91 -0.55 -20.26 -0.58
CA GLU A 91 -1.60 -19.59 -1.36
C GLU A 91 -1.02 -18.49 -2.25
N LYS A 92 -1.57 -18.39 -3.48
CA LYS A 92 -1.18 -17.36 -4.45
C LYS A 92 -2.07 -16.13 -4.34
N TYR A 93 -1.45 -14.96 -4.25
CA TYR A 93 -2.11 -13.66 -4.30
C TYR A 93 -1.58 -12.87 -5.50
N TYR A 94 -2.44 -12.60 -6.47
CA TYR A 94 -2.09 -11.89 -7.71
C TYR A 94 -2.06 -10.39 -7.48
N LEU A 95 -1.05 -9.71 -8.01
CA LEU A 95 -0.93 -8.26 -7.95
C LEU A 95 -2.08 -7.62 -8.73
N THR A 96 -2.84 -6.74 -8.09
CA THR A 96 -4.01 -6.08 -8.67
C THR A 96 -3.86 -4.58 -8.77
N ASP A 97 -2.96 -3.99 -7.98
CA ASP A 97 -2.82 -2.54 -7.88
C ASP A 97 -1.49 -2.17 -7.19
N ILE A 98 -0.90 -1.05 -7.61
CA ILE A 98 0.19 -0.38 -6.91
C ILE A 98 -0.15 1.09 -6.80
N HIS A 99 -0.16 1.63 -5.58
CA HIS A 99 -0.37 3.05 -5.34
C HIS A 99 0.54 3.52 -4.21
N PHE A 100 0.50 4.82 -3.91
CA PHE A 100 1.37 5.39 -2.89
C PHE A 100 0.70 6.44 -2.02
N HIS A 101 1.29 6.63 -0.84
CA HIS A 101 0.86 7.57 0.17
C HIS A 101 1.99 8.51 0.58
N THR A 102 1.64 9.79 0.75
CA THR A 102 2.52 10.86 1.22
C THR A 102 1.88 11.65 2.37
N PRO A 103 2.52 11.70 3.55
CA PRO A 103 3.59 10.82 4.02
C PRO A 103 3.15 9.34 4.09
N SER A 104 4.02 8.46 4.59
CA SER A 104 3.67 7.06 4.83
C SER A 104 2.42 6.91 5.69
N GLU A 105 1.67 5.84 5.50
CA GLU A 105 0.54 5.50 6.36
C GLU A 105 1.02 4.79 7.62
N HIS A 106 1.92 3.81 7.47
CA HIS A 106 2.59 3.20 8.61
C HIS A 106 3.61 4.16 9.21
N THR A 107 3.76 4.09 10.52
CA THR A 107 4.85 4.76 11.25
C THR A 107 5.83 3.73 11.79
N PHE A 108 7.09 4.12 11.90
CA PHE A 108 8.14 3.33 12.57
C PHE A 108 8.59 4.08 13.81
N ASP A 109 8.44 3.47 14.97
CA ASP A 109 8.72 4.11 16.28
C ASP A 109 8.04 5.49 16.45
N GLY A 110 6.85 5.65 15.85
CA GLY A 110 6.03 6.87 15.90
C GLY A 110 6.28 7.87 14.77
N GLU A 111 7.28 7.62 13.92
CA GLU A 111 7.67 8.56 12.86
C GLU A 111 7.19 8.09 11.48
N HIS A 112 6.73 9.03 10.67
CA HIS A 112 6.37 8.77 9.28
C HIS A 112 7.60 8.84 8.38
N ALA A 113 7.67 7.96 7.38
CA ALA A 113 8.53 8.15 6.23
C ALA A 113 7.88 9.15 5.24
N PRO A 114 8.66 9.82 4.39
CA PRO A 114 8.10 10.72 3.38
C PRO A 114 7.14 10.08 2.37
N LEU A 115 7.29 8.79 2.09
CA LEU A 115 6.55 8.09 1.04
C LEU A 115 6.40 6.61 1.38
N GLU A 116 5.23 6.05 1.08
CA GLU A 116 4.97 4.60 1.18
C GLU A 116 4.22 4.10 -0.04
N PHE A 117 4.73 3.06 -0.69
CA PHE A 117 4.02 2.34 -1.74
C PHE A 117 3.31 1.12 -1.15
N HIS A 118 2.09 0.89 -1.61
CA HIS A 118 1.30 -0.31 -1.36
C HIS A 118 1.17 -1.11 -2.64
N LEU A 119 1.69 -2.34 -2.62
CA LEU A 119 1.47 -3.33 -3.68
C LEU A 119 0.35 -4.26 -3.19
N VAL A 120 -0.83 -4.11 -3.77
CA VAL A 120 -2.05 -4.82 -3.36
C VAL A 120 -2.21 -6.08 -4.19
N HIS A 121 -2.43 -7.19 -3.48
CA HIS A 121 -2.63 -8.50 -4.07
C HIS A 121 -3.94 -9.13 -3.59
N MET A 122 -4.53 -9.97 -4.42
CA MET A 122 -5.75 -10.69 -4.11
C MET A 122 -5.66 -12.14 -4.57
N ASN A 123 -6.11 -13.08 -3.73
CA ASN A 123 -6.22 -14.49 -4.12
C ASN A 123 -7.55 -14.76 -4.86
N ASN A 124 -7.74 -15.98 -5.35
CA ASN A 124 -8.96 -16.39 -6.06
C ASN A 124 -10.22 -16.40 -5.18
N SER A 125 -10.06 -16.40 -3.85
CA SER A 125 -11.16 -16.32 -2.88
C SER A 125 -11.58 -14.88 -2.59
N GLY A 126 -10.82 -13.89 -3.06
CA GLY A 126 -11.06 -12.47 -2.82
C GLY A 126 -10.43 -11.94 -1.52
N ASP A 127 -9.53 -12.69 -0.90
CA ASP A 127 -8.77 -12.23 0.27
C ASP A 127 -7.60 -11.37 -0.19
N ASN A 128 -7.36 -10.27 0.54
CA ASN A 128 -6.32 -9.30 0.20
C ASN A 128 -5.04 -9.52 1.01
N LEU A 129 -3.92 -9.24 0.36
CA LEU A 129 -2.59 -9.13 0.93
C LEU A 129 -1.93 -7.87 0.39
N VAL A 130 -1.37 -7.03 1.26
CA VAL A 130 -0.70 -5.79 0.86
C VAL A 130 0.75 -5.80 1.32
N VAL A 131 1.64 -5.40 0.42
CA VAL A 131 3.06 -5.21 0.69
C VAL A 131 3.36 -3.71 0.74
N GLY A 132 3.83 -3.23 1.90
CA GLY A 132 4.22 -1.84 2.15
C GLY A 132 5.72 -1.62 1.98
N CYS A 133 6.11 -0.65 1.16
CA CYS A 133 7.50 -0.27 0.89
C CYS A 133 7.72 1.22 1.17
N LEU A 134 8.68 1.56 2.04
CA LEU A 134 8.89 2.94 2.48
C LEU A 134 10.05 3.61 1.74
N PHE A 135 9.95 4.91 1.54
CA PHE A 135 10.96 5.70 0.83
C PHE A 135 11.20 7.08 1.46
N THR A 136 12.45 7.51 1.36
CA THR A 136 12.85 8.92 1.39
C THR A 136 13.01 9.42 -0.04
N ILE A 137 12.70 10.69 -0.28
CA ILE A 137 12.88 11.32 -1.60
C ILE A 137 14.26 12.00 -1.64
N THR A 138 15.02 11.77 -2.71
CA THR A 138 16.38 12.33 -2.87
C THR A 138 16.72 12.66 -4.32
N LYS A 139 17.72 13.54 -4.49
CA LYS A 139 18.39 13.81 -5.77
C LYS A 139 19.68 13.00 -5.97
N ASP A 140 20.11 12.26 -4.94
CA ASP A 140 21.29 11.42 -5.02
C ASP A 140 21.04 10.19 -5.90
N ASP A 141 22.07 9.75 -6.61
CA ASP A 141 22.05 8.47 -7.33
C ASP A 141 21.70 7.32 -6.38
N ASN A 142 20.74 6.50 -6.82
CA ASN A 142 20.32 5.31 -6.09
C ASN A 142 19.90 4.24 -7.10
N ARG A 143 19.23 3.19 -6.62
CA ARG A 143 18.83 2.08 -7.48
C ARG A 143 17.75 2.46 -8.51
N PHE A 144 16.88 3.42 -8.18
CA PHE A 144 15.83 3.88 -9.10
C PHE A 144 16.46 4.65 -10.24
N SER A 145 17.39 5.57 -9.96
CA SER A 145 18.11 6.31 -11.00
C SER A 145 18.88 5.41 -11.97
N LYS A 146 19.46 4.32 -11.44
CA LYS A 146 20.17 3.31 -12.24
C LYS A 146 19.25 2.41 -13.08
N ASN A 147 18.01 2.22 -12.65
CA ASN A 147 17.04 1.33 -13.29
C ASN A 147 15.99 2.09 -14.14
N GLN A 148 16.13 3.41 -14.33
CA GLN A 148 15.21 4.18 -15.16
C GLN A 148 15.10 3.63 -16.59
N THR A 149 16.15 2.98 -17.11
CA THR A 149 16.13 2.33 -18.44
C THR A 149 15.23 1.10 -18.51
N THR A 150 14.81 0.53 -17.38
CA THR A 150 13.87 -0.60 -17.32
C THR A 150 12.41 -0.15 -17.15
N LEU A 151 12.19 1.16 -16.97
CA LEU A 151 10.87 1.76 -16.90
C LEU A 151 10.53 2.30 -18.29
N GLU A 152 9.66 1.61 -19.01
CA GLU A 152 9.10 2.17 -20.24
C GLU A 152 7.88 2.98 -19.86
N TRP A 153 8.00 4.31 -19.96
CA TRP A 153 6.94 5.23 -19.54
C TRP A 153 6.27 5.90 -20.74
N ASN A 154 4.95 5.70 -20.92
CA ASN A 154 4.18 6.38 -21.96
C ASN A 154 3.03 7.19 -21.34
N SER A 155 3.28 8.49 -21.14
CA SER A 155 2.30 9.45 -20.62
C SER A 155 1.19 9.78 -21.61
N GLU A 156 1.37 9.55 -22.92
CA GLU A 156 0.31 9.79 -23.91
C GLU A 156 -0.74 8.68 -23.88
N THR A 157 -0.32 7.44 -23.63
CA THR A 157 -1.21 6.29 -23.57
C THR A 157 -1.59 5.86 -22.15
N HIS A 158 -0.99 6.48 -21.12
CA HIS A 158 -1.12 6.09 -19.72
C HIS A 158 -0.76 4.62 -19.48
N GLN A 159 0.22 4.11 -20.23
CA GLN A 159 0.71 2.74 -20.13
C GLN A 159 2.17 2.72 -19.73
N GLN A 160 2.48 1.88 -18.76
CA GLN A 160 3.81 1.73 -18.18
C GLN A 160 4.23 0.26 -18.23
N TRP A 161 5.49 -0.03 -18.53
CA TRP A 161 6.04 -1.39 -18.39
C TRP A 161 7.20 -1.39 -17.42
N PHE A 162 7.09 -2.21 -16.39
CA PHE A 162 8.15 -2.40 -15.40
C PHE A 162 7.96 -3.70 -14.62
N ASN A 163 9.02 -4.17 -13.96
CA ASN A 163 8.93 -5.24 -12.97
C ASN A 163 8.63 -4.63 -11.59
N PRO A 164 7.54 -5.01 -10.89
CA PRO A 164 7.20 -4.48 -9.57
C PRO A 164 8.29 -4.67 -8.50
N SER A 165 9.25 -5.56 -8.74
CA SER A 165 10.41 -5.75 -7.86
C SER A 165 11.23 -4.47 -7.68
N ILE A 166 11.09 -3.48 -8.56
CA ILE A 166 11.75 -2.18 -8.43
C ILE A 166 11.37 -1.46 -7.12
N PHE A 167 10.21 -1.73 -6.54
CA PHE A 167 9.77 -1.15 -5.27
C PHE A 167 10.27 -1.93 -4.04
N LEU A 168 10.58 -3.22 -4.19
CA LEU A 168 11.00 -4.07 -3.09
C LEU A 168 12.43 -3.77 -2.64
N PRO A 169 12.76 -3.78 -1.35
CA PRO A 169 14.13 -3.65 -0.86
C PRO A 169 15.02 -4.84 -1.17
N GLU A 170 16.34 -4.59 -1.16
CA GLU A 170 17.34 -5.65 -1.24
C GLU A 170 17.25 -6.58 -0.03
N GLN A 171 17.24 -5.98 1.18
CA GLN A 171 16.96 -6.67 2.43
C GLN A 171 15.45 -6.77 2.63
N LYS A 172 14.95 -8.00 2.75
CA LYS A 172 13.50 -8.28 2.82
C LYS A 172 12.99 -8.53 4.24
N SER A 173 13.71 -8.05 5.26
CA SER A 173 13.19 -8.06 6.63
C SER A 173 11.91 -7.24 6.70
N HIS A 174 10.89 -7.77 7.37
CA HIS A 174 9.56 -7.18 7.34
C HIS A 174 8.74 -7.50 8.58
N PHE A 175 7.80 -6.62 8.87
CA PHE A 175 6.70 -6.87 9.79
C PHE A 175 5.57 -7.58 9.06
N HIS A 176 4.93 -8.52 9.74
CA HIS A 176 3.67 -9.12 9.29
C HIS A 176 2.58 -8.92 10.35
N TYR A 177 1.37 -8.53 9.92
CA TYR A 177 0.21 -8.46 10.80
C TYR A 177 -1.11 -8.58 10.03
N LEU A 178 -2.19 -8.92 10.73
CA LEU A 178 -3.55 -8.85 10.18
C LEU A 178 -4.14 -7.45 10.38
N GLY A 179 -4.55 -6.84 9.27
CA GLY A 179 -5.02 -5.47 9.19
C GLY A 179 -6.32 -5.32 8.40
N SER A 180 -6.54 -4.11 7.90
CA SER A 180 -7.63 -3.76 6.99
C SER A 180 -7.09 -3.04 5.75
N LEU A 181 -7.97 -2.74 4.79
CA LEU A 181 -7.73 -1.66 3.84
C LEU A 181 -7.59 -0.33 4.60
N THR A 182 -6.77 0.57 4.08
CA THR A 182 -6.53 1.91 4.66
C THR A 182 -7.41 2.99 4.04
N THR A 183 -8.20 2.64 3.03
CA THR A 183 -9.22 3.49 2.43
C THR A 183 -10.60 2.85 2.58
N PRO A 184 -11.69 3.63 2.49
CA PRO A 184 -13.05 3.09 2.53
C PRO A 184 -13.27 1.94 1.53
N PRO A 185 -13.92 0.84 1.94
CA PRO A 185 -14.71 0.68 3.16
C PRO A 185 -13.90 0.33 4.42
N THR A 186 -12.56 0.34 4.40
CA THR A 186 -11.68 -0.03 5.52
C THR A 186 -11.89 -1.48 6.00
N LYS A 187 -12.26 -2.34 5.05
CA LYS A 187 -12.61 -3.74 5.31
C LYS A 187 -11.35 -4.56 5.57
N GLY A 188 -11.42 -5.46 6.55
CA GLY A 188 -10.47 -6.56 6.75
C GLY A 188 -11.17 -7.93 6.68
N PRO A 189 -10.42 -9.02 6.87
CA PRO A 189 -8.99 -9.05 7.12
C PRO A 189 -8.15 -8.76 5.86
N VAL A 190 -6.97 -8.18 6.06
CA VAL A 190 -5.93 -7.99 5.04
C VAL A 190 -4.60 -8.46 5.65
N HIS A 191 -3.85 -9.30 4.95
CA HIS A 191 -2.48 -9.63 5.35
C HIS A 191 -1.55 -8.47 4.98
N TRP A 192 -0.90 -7.86 5.97
CA TRP A 192 0.07 -6.81 5.73
C TRP A 192 1.49 -7.34 5.87
N PHE A 193 2.34 -7.01 4.90
CA PHE A 193 3.79 -7.22 4.92
C PHE A 193 4.46 -5.88 4.71
N VAL A 194 5.06 -5.30 5.76
CA VAL A 194 5.68 -3.97 5.67
C VAL A 194 7.16 -4.11 5.90
N PHE A 195 7.97 -3.82 4.87
CA PHE A 195 9.42 -3.88 5.00
C PHE A 195 9.92 -2.82 5.99
N ASP A 196 10.94 -3.16 6.78
CA ASP A 196 11.49 -2.24 7.79
C ASP A 196 12.63 -1.34 7.25
N SER A 197 13.07 -1.59 6.02
CA SER A 197 14.04 -0.73 5.34
C SER A 197 13.36 0.48 4.69
N ILE A 198 13.84 1.69 5.00
CA ILE A 198 13.47 2.91 4.28
C ILE A 198 14.43 3.12 3.12
N GLN A 199 13.89 3.07 1.91
CA GLN A 199 14.64 3.10 0.67
C GLN A 199 14.79 4.54 0.18
N LYS A 200 15.58 4.75 -0.89
CA LYS A 200 15.69 6.05 -1.56
C LYS A 200 14.86 6.01 -2.84
N MET A 201 14.07 7.04 -3.09
CA MET A 201 13.32 7.28 -4.33
C MET A 201 13.85 8.54 -5.01
N ASP A 202 13.98 8.49 -6.33
CA ASP A 202 14.37 9.67 -7.11
C ASP A 202 13.30 10.74 -7.03
N GLN A 203 13.71 11.99 -6.77
CA GLN A 203 12.82 13.14 -6.79
C GLN A 203 12.12 13.29 -8.15
N ASP A 204 12.85 13.16 -9.27
CA ASP A 204 12.28 13.32 -10.61
C ASP A 204 11.26 12.23 -10.95
N PHE A 205 11.43 11.01 -10.41
CA PHE A 205 10.43 9.95 -10.56
C PHE A 205 9.20 10.26 -9.70
N PHE A 206 9.40 10.64 -8.44
CA PHE A 206 8.32 11.01 -7.55
C PHE A 206 7.49 12.19 -8.10
N GLU A 207 8.12 13.27 -8.56
CA GLU A 207 7.43 14.44 -9.13
C GLU A 207 6.63 14.08 -10.39
N ARG A 208 7.09 13.10 -11.18
CA ARG A 208 6.37 12.59 -12.36
C ARG A 208 5.08 11.86 -11.99
N ILE A 209 5.11 11.07 -10.93
CA ILE A 209 3.94 10.29 -10.50
C ILE A 209 3.05 11.04 -9.51
N ASP A 210 3.55 12.09 -8.89
CA ASP A 210 2.77 12.94 -7.97
C ASP A 210 1.93 13.96 -8.73
N GLU A 211 2.40 14.45 -9.88
CA GLU A 211 1.79 15.49 -10.72
C GLU A 211 1.25 16.73 -9.95
N GLY A 212 1.77 17.00 -8.74
CA GLY A 212 1.28 18.07 -7.87
C GLY A 212 -0.11 17.82 -7.27
N MET A 213 -0.55 16.56 -7.28
CA MET A 213 -1.88 16.14 -6.86
C MET A 213 -2.04 16.01 -5.35
N LEU A 214 -0.95 15.81 -4.60
CA LEU A 214 -1.04 15.39 -3.21
C LEU A 214 -0.64 16.49 -2.23
N PRO A 215 -1.60 17.07 -1.48
CA PRO A 215 -1.27 17.75 -0.24
C PRO A 215 -0.90 16.71 0.83
N PHE A 216 -1.81 15.78 1.14
CA PHE A 216 -1.64 14.61 2.03
C PHE A 216 -2.71 13.56 1.71
N ASN A 217 -2.40 12.27 1.77
CA ASN A 217 -3.35 11.19 1.48
C ASN A 217 -3.18 9.97 2.40
N ASN A 218 -2.68 10.17 3.62
CA ASN A 218 -2.42 9.10 4.57
C ASN A 218 -3.48 9.04 5.68
N ARG A 219 -4.06 7.87 5.92
CA ARG A 219 -4.95 7.62 7.06
C ARG A 219 -4.15 7.65 8.37
N PRO A 220 -4.67 8.24 9.46
CA PRO A 220 -4.06 8.16 10.77
C PRO A 220 -3.84 6.71 11.25
N VAL A 221 -2.79 6.49 12.04
CA VAL A 221 -2.52 5.17 12.67
C VAL A 221 -3.67 4.73 13.58
N GLN A 222 -3.93 3.42 13.58
CA GLN A 222 -5.05 2.80 14.26
C GLN A 222 -4.58 2.00 15.48
N ALA A 223 -5.48 1.82 16.45
CA ALA A 223 -5.17 1.09 17.69
C ALA A 223 -4.82 -0.38 17.42
N LEU A 224 -3.80 -0.92 18.09
CA LEU A 224 -3.34 -2.29 17.88
C LEU A 224 -4.40 -3.35 18.27
N ASN A 225 -5.23 -3.06 19.27
CA ASN A 225 -6.30 -3.93 19.76
C ASN A 225 -5.84 -5.38 20.09
N GLY A 226 -4.61 -5.52 20.59
CA GLY A 226 -4.02 -6.81 20.98
C GLY A 226 -3.70 -7.75 19.82
N ARG A 227 -3.74 -7.27 18.56
CA ARG A 227 -3.37 -8.07 17.38
C ARG A 227 -1.92 -8.56 17.50
N LYS A 228 -1.64 -9.72 16.89
CA LYS A 228 -0.27 -10.23 16.77
C LYS A 228 0.48 -9.47 15.68
N ILE A 229 1.70 -9.05 16.00
CA ILE A 229 2.68 -8.47 15.08
C ILE A 229 3.89 -9.40 15.08
N TYR A 230 4.26 -9.85 13.89
CA TYR A 230 5.40 -10.73 13.64
C TYR A 230 6.51 -9.93 12.96
N PHE A 231 7.73 -10.41 13.07
CA PHE A 231 8.88 -9.86 12.36
C PHE A 231 9.73 -11.00 11.80
N SER A 232 10.10 -10.88 10.53
CA SER A 232 10.94 -11.81 9.80
C SER A 232 12.22 -11.07 9.40
N GLU A 233 13.38 -11.68 9.59
CA GLU A 233 14.70 -11.13 9.21
C GLU A 233 15.07 -11.38 7.74
#